data_AF-D2UE63-F1
#
_entry.id   AF-D2UE63-F1
#
_cell.length_a   1.000
_cell.length_b   1.000
_cell.length_c   1.000
_cell.angle_alpha   90.00
_cell.angle_beta   90.00
_cell.angle_gamma   90.00
#
_symmetry.space_group_name_H-M   'P 1'
#
loop_
_entity.id
_entity.type
_entity.pdbx_description
1 polymer ?
#
loop_
_entity_poly.entity_id
_entity_poly.type
_entity_poly.pdbx_seq_one_letter_code
_entity_poly.pdbx_strand_id
1 'polypeptide(L)'
;MKTRIVIAAERSIVLEGIAALLKNTPDIDVVGHAVDGLECVQLVTKRHPDIVLMDVMLPGLNGIEATRRLLQRSPHSKAICIAASDTAANVRAVIDAGAKGYLARNSTFRELLRAIQQVSKDQLYISPALSQSLVSEYRCPPGDAASAYTLLTSREREVVQLLSEGLSTKDIAARLHISVKTIGTHREHIMLKLGMQSIAQLTRYAIREGLSPLDGGRASARRVEADQYEPASRCG
;
A
#
# COMPACT_ATOMS: atom_id res chain seq x y z
N MET A 1 23.66 0.57 -16.87
CA MET A 1 22.44 1.41 -16.82
C MET A 1 21.97 1.41 -15.37
N LYS A 2 21.63 2.57 -14.80
CA LYS A 2 21.17 2.62 -13.39
C LYS A 2 19.74 2.08 -13.27
N THR A 3 19.47 1.33 -12.22
CA THR A 3 18.12 0.88 -11.86
C THR A 3 17.34 2.05 -11.30
N ARG A 4 16.26 2.45 -11.98
CA ARG A 4 15.42 3.59 -11.62
C ARG A 4 14.35 3.15 -10.63
N ILE A 5 14.36 3.77 -9.45
CA ILE A 5 13.51 3.39 -8.32
C ILE A 5 12.56 4.53 -7.95
N VAL A 6 11.28 4.21 -7.80
CA VAL A 6 10.32 5.05 -7.08
C VAL A 6 10.09 4.45 -5.69
N ILE A 7 9.99 5.31 -4.67
CA ILE A 7 9.70 4.87 -3.30
C ILE A 7 8.34 5.42 -2.89
N ALA A 8 7.44 4.54 -2.46
CA ALA A 8 6.13 4.90 -1.96
C ALA A 8 6.01 4.46 -0.50
N ALA A 9 6.05 5.41 0.42
CA ALA A 9 5.87 5.18 1.85
C ALA A 9 5.35 6.44 2.51
N GLU A 10 4.74 6.30 3.69
CA GLU A 10 4.41 7.48 4.50
C GLU A 10 5.68 8.30 4.79
N ARG A 11 5.59 9.63 4.63
CA ARG A 11 6.71 10.54 4.88
C ARG A 11 7.16 10.42 6.33
N SER A 12 8.35 9.85 6.51
CA SER A 12 8.99 9.65 7.79
C SER A 12 10.50 9.73 7.62
N ILE A 13 11.21 9.92 8.73
CA ILE A 13 12.67 9.87 8.77
C ILE A 13 13.24 8.56 8.20
N VAL A 14 12.47 7.47 8.29
CA VAL A 14 12.84 6.15 7.76
C VAL A 14 12.89 6.18 6.23
N LEU A 15 11.88 6.77 5.58
CA LEU A 15 11.85 6.93 4.12
C LEU A 15 13.03 7.77 3.63
N GLU A 16 13.30 8.89 4.29
CA GLU A 16 14.43 9.77 3.96
C GLU A 16 15.76 9.03 4.13
N GLY A 17 15.90 8.23 5.19
CA GLY A 17 17.05 7.35 5.41
C GLY A 17 17.24 6.33 4.29
N ILE A 18 16.19 5.62 3.90
CA ILE A 18 16.26 4.65 2.78
C ILE A 18 16.64 5.37 1.48
N ALA A 19 16.01 6.51 1.18
CA ALA A 19 16.31 7.28 -0.03
C ALA A 19 17.76 7.77 -0.05
N ALA A 20 18.28 8.24 1.09
CA ALA A 20 19.68 8.68 1.22
C ALA A 20 20.66 7.52 1.01
N LEU A 21 20.39 6.35 1.60
CA LEU A 21 21.23 5.16 1.42
C LEU A 21 21.22 4.66 -0.04
N LEU A 22 20.05 4.66 -0.68
CA LEU A 22 19.93 4.27 -2.10
C LEU A 22 20.61 5.25 -3.05
N LYS A 23 20.53 6.57 -2.78
CA LYS A 23 21.25 7.60 -3.57
C LYS A 23 22.76 7.41 -3.54
N ASN A 24 23.31 6.90 -2.43
CA ASN A 24 24.73 6.61 -2.27
C ASN A 24 25.14 5.25 -2.85
N THR A 25 24.21 4.48 -3.41
CA THR A 25 24.50 3.16 -3.99
C THR A 25 24.79 3.30 -5.49
N PRO A 26 25.97 2.83 -5.96
CA PRO A 26 26.24 2.76 -7.39
C PRO A 26 25.15 1.96 -8.11
N ASP A 27 24.86 2.31 -9.37
CA ASP A 27 23.86 1.64 -10.19
C ASP A 27 22.38 1.77 -9.76
N ILE A 28 22.06 2.60 -8.78
CA ILE A 28 20.68 2.94 -8.40
C ILE A 28 20.43 4.44 -8.63
N ASP A 29 19.24 4.77 -9.12
CA ASP A 29 18.76 6.14 -9.26
C ASP A 29 17.35 6.27 -8.68
N VAL A 30 17.17 7.13 -7.67
CA VAL A 30 15.86 7.36 -7.05
C VAL A 30 15.15 8.47 -7.83
N VAL A 31 14.16 8.11 -8.63
CA VAL A 31 13.50 8.99 -9.62
C VAL A 31 12.21 9.63 -9.13
N GLY A 32 11.82 9.37 -7.87
CA GLY A 32 10.70 10.03 -7.23
C GLY A 32 10.23 9.33 -5.96
N HIS A 33 9.37 10.03 -5.21
CA HIS A 33 8.73 9.53 -4.01
C HIS A 33 7.24 9.84 -4.04
N ALA A 34 6.44 8.97 -3.42
CA ALA A 34 5.00 9.15 -3.21
C ALA A 34 4.64 8.84 -1.75
N VAL A 35 3.63 9.53 -1.23
CA VAL A 35 3.19 9.39 0.17
C VAL A 35 1.84 8.70 0.31
N ASP A 36 1.15 8.45 -0.79
CA ASP A 36 -0.06 7.65 -0.85
C ASP A 36 -0.08 6.75 -2.10
N GLY A 37 -0.91 5.71 -2.07
CA GLY A 37 -0.92 4.72 -3.15
C GLY A 37 -1.43 5.25 -4.48
N LEU A 38 -2.32 6.25 -4.48
CA LEU A 38 -2.83 6.85 -5.72
C LEU A 38 -1.76 7.71 -6.38
N GLU A 39 -1.06 8.53 -5.59
CA GLU A 39 0.10 9.30 -6.04
C GLU A 39 1.17 8.37 -6.61
N CYS A 40 1.44 7.23 -5.96
CA CYS A 40 2.40 6.25 -6.45
C CYS A 40 2.01 5.72 -7.84
N VAL A 41 0.75 5.28 -8.02
CA VAL A 41 0.26 4.79 -9.33
C VAL A 41 0.42 5.86 -10.42
N GLN A 42 0.10 7.13 -10.10
CA GLN A 42 0.28 8.24 -11.04
C GLN A 42 1.76 8.50 -11.37
N LEU A 43 2.63 8.50 -10.36
CA LEU A 43 4.05 8.76 -10.51
C LEU A 43 4.74 7.66 -11.34
N VAL A 44 4.41 6.40 -11.10
CA VAL A 44 4.92 5.26 -11.88
C VAL A 44 4.53 5.38 -13.34
N THR A 45 3.29 5.76 -13.62
CA THR A 45 2.81 5.96 -15.00
C THR A 45 3.54 7.10 -15.71
N LYS A 46 4.00 8.12 -14.98
CA LYS A 46 4.74 9.26 -15.56
C LYS A 46 6.24 9.02 -15.69
N ARG A 47 6.83 8.28 -14.74
CA ARG A 47 8.29 8.14 -14.61
C ARG A 47 8.81 6.83 -15.20
N HIS A 48 7.96 5.81 -15.36
CA HIS A 48 8.32 4.47 -15.83
C HIS A 48 9.57 3.92 -15.10
N PRO A 49 9.53 3.78 -13.76
CA PRO A 49 10.64 3.21 -13.02
C PRO A 49 10.78 1.70 -13.30
N ASP A 50 11.99 1.18 -13.11
CA ASP A 50 12.27 -0.26 -13.18
C ASP A 50 11.68 -0.97 -11.96
N ILE A 51 11.84 -0.35 -10.78
CA ILE A 51 11.37 -0.90 -9.49
C ILE A 51 10.61 0.15 -8.69
N VAL A 52 9.55 -0.29 -8.03
CA VAL A 52 8.80 0.47 -7.03
C VAL A 52 9.00 -0.20 -5.67
N LEU A 53 9.58 0.52 -4.71
CA LEU A 53 9.57 0.13 -3.31
C LEU A 53 8.26 0.62 -2.70
N MET A 54 7.40 -0.29 -2.25
CA MET A 54 6.02 -0.01 -1.86
C MET A 54 5.76 -0.39 -0.41
N ASP A 55 5.51 0.57 0.47
CA ASP A 55 4.93 0.27 1.78
C ASP A 55 3.51 -0.28 1.60
N VAL A 56 3.18 -1.39 2.26
CA VAL A 56 1.82 -1.96 2.18
C VAL A 56 0.78 -1.09 2.89
N MET A 57 1.17 -0.29 3.90
CA MET A 57 0.27 0.55 4.70
C MET A 57 0.16 1.99 4.19
N LEU A 58 0.16 2.17 2.87
CA LEU A 58 -0.06 3.50 2.29
C LEU A 58 -1.50 4.00 2.55
N PRO A 59 -1.66 5.28 2.91
CA PRO A 59 -2.99 5.87 3.09
C PRO A 59 -3.71 6.03 1.76
N GLY A 60 -5.04 6.14 1.81
CA GLY A 60 -5.92 6.42 0.67
C GLY A 60 -6.06 5.29 -0.36
N LEU A 61 -4.97 4.59 -0.65
CA LEU A 61 -4.93 3.32 -1.37
C LEU A 61 -3.75 2.52 -0.82
N ASN A 62 -4.01 1.40 -0.16
CA ASN A 62 -2.96 0.55 0.39
C ASN A 62 -2.01 0.04 -0.69
N GLY A 63 -0.79 -0.30 -0.28
CA GLY A 63 0.28 -0.67 -1.20
C GLY A 63 0.01 -1.95 -1.99
N ILE A 64 -0.81 -2.86 -1.47
CA ILE A 64 -1.18 -4.10 -2.16
C ILE A 64 -2.10 -3.79 -3.34
N GLU A 65 -3.13 -2.96 -3.13
CA GLU A 65 -4.03 -2.52 -4.20
C GLU A 65 -3.33 -1.55 -5.15
N ALA A 66 -2.45 -0.68 -4.66
CA ALA A 66 -1.60 0.17 -5.49
C ALA A 66 -0.69 -0.66 -6.41
N THR A 67 -0.10 -1.75 -5.89
CA THR A 67 0.69 -2.70 -6.68
C THR A 67 -0.14 -3.34 -7.79
N ARG A 68 -1.33 -3.83 -7.47
CA ARG A 68 -2.24 -4.41 -8.48
C ARG A 68 -2.56 -3.41 -9.60
N ARG A 69 -2.89 -2.17 -9.23
CA ARG A 69 -3.23 -1.12 -10.20
C ARG A 69 -2.03 -0.63 -11.01
N LEU A 70 -0.85 -0.50 -10.40
CA LEU A 70 0.34 -0.01 -11.11
C LEU A 70 0.82 -1.04 -12.13
N LEU A 71 0.80 -2.34 -11.80
CA LEU A 71 1.26 -3.38 -12.72
C LEU A 71 0.32 -3.58 -13.93
N GLN A 72 -0.97 -3.26 -13.77
CA GLN A 72 -1.91 -3.19 -14.90
C GLN A 72 -1.59 -2.03 -15.86
N ARG A 73 -1.06 -0.91 -15.35
CA ARG A 73 -0.79 0.32 -16.12
C ARG A 73 0.65 0.41 -16.64
N SER A 74 1.60 -0.18 -15.92
CA SER A 74 3.03 -0.22 -16.24
C SER A 74 3.56 -1.64 -16.02
N PRO A 75 3.27 -2.58 -16.95
CA PRO A 75 3.65 -3.99 -16.80
C PRO A 75 5.17 -4.24 -16.73
N HIS A 76 5.97 -3.27 -17.18
CA HIS A 76 7.43 -3.34 -17.14
C HIS A 76 8.02 -2.96 -15.77
N SER A 77 7.27 -2.20 -14.97
CA SER A 77 7.69 -1.86 -13.61
C SER A 77 7.53 -3.06 -12.71
N LYS A 78 8.45 -3.25 -11.76
CA LYS A 78 8.41 -4.33 -10.77
C LYS A 78 8.14 -3.76 -9.39
N ALA A 79 7.36 -4.46 -8.57
CA ALA A 79 7.07 -4.01 -7.22
C ALA A 79 7.80 -4.86 -6.18
N ILE A 80 8.44 -4.18 -5.22
CA ILE A 80 8.95 -4.77 -3.98
C ILE A 80 8.14 -4.15 -2.85
N CYS A 81 7.27 -4.96 -2.24
CA CYS A 81 6.49 -4.53 -1.10
C CYS A 81 7.32 -4.60 0.20
N ILE A 82 7.08 -3.67 1.12
CA ILE A 82 7.67 -3.66 2.47
C ILE A 82 6.54 -3.95 3.44
N ALA A 83 6.73 -4.99 4.26
CA ALA A 83 5.73 -5.53 5.15
C ALA A 83 5.31 -4.54 6.24
N ALA A 84 4.06 -4.69 6.67
CA ALA A 84 3.59 -4.17 7.94
C ALA A 84 3.29 -5.30 8.94
N SER A 85 3.08 -6.51 8.43
CA SER A 85 2.89 -7.73 9.21
C SER A 85 3.44 -8.92 8.42
N ASP A 86 3.90 -9.92 9.15
CA ASP A 86 4.46 -11.18 8.69
C ASP A 86 3.42 -12.29 8.56
N THR A 87 2.12 -11.96 8.60
CA THR A 87 1.06 -12.97 8.42
C THR A 87 1.10 -13.55 7.01
N ALA A 88 0.89 -14.86 6.91
CA ALA A 88 0.98 -15.55 5.64
C ALA A 88 -0.13 -15.15 4.64
N ALA A 89 -1.31 -14.74 5.15
CA ALA A 89 -2.36 -14.13 4.34
C ALA A 89 -1.92 -12.83 3.64
N ASN A 90 -1.14 -11.97 4.31
CA ASN A 90 -0.61 -10.75 3.70
C ASN A 90 0.46 -11.06 2.67
N VAL A 91 1.33 -12.05 2.94
CA VAL A 91 2.33 -12.50 1.97
C VAL A 91 1.64 -12.99 0.69
N ARG A 92 0.60 -13.82 0.81
CA ARG A 92 -0.20 -14.28 -0.33
C ARG A 92 -0.84 -13.11 -1.09
N ALA A 93 -1.50 -12.19 -0.38
CA ALA A 93 -2.14 -11.02 -1.00
C ALA A 93 -1.17 -10.12 -1.79
N VAL A 94 0.07 -9.97 -1.31
CA VAL A 94 1.15 -9.24 -2.00
C VAL A 94 1.59 -9.96 -3.28
N ILE A 95 1.78 -11.28 -3.21
CA ILE A 95 2.17 -12.11 -4.37
C ILE A 95 1.04 -12.11 -5.42
N ASP A 96 -0.21 -12.29 -4.98
CA ASP A 96 -1.40 -12.28 -5.84
C ASP A 96 -1.65 -10.90 -6.48
N ALA A 97 -1.14 -9.82 -5.86
CA ALA A 97 -1.14 -8.49 -6.47
C ALA A 97 -0.09 -8.34 -7.59
N GLY A 98 0.82 -9.31 -7.76
CA GLY A 98 1.86 -9.34 -8.79
C GLY A 98 3.23 -8.83 -8.33
N ALA A 99 3.42 -8.58 -7.03
CA ALA A 99 4.72 -8.14 -6.53
C ALA A 99 5.81 -9.18 -6.79
N LYS A 100 7.02 -8.71 -7.13
CA LYS A 100 8.22 -9.54 -7.33
C LYS A 100 9.14 -9.54 -6.11
N GLY A 101 8.88 -8.68 -5.13
CA GLY A 101 9.60 -8.66 -3.87
C GLY A 101 8.67 -8.48 -2.67
N TYR A 102 8.98 -9.14 -1.55
CA TYR A 102 8.38 -8.83 -0.26
C TYR A 102 9.43 -8.86 0.86
N LEU A 103 9.61 -7.72 1.51
CA LEU A 103 10.63 -7.50 2.55
C LEU A 103 9.98 -7.25 3.90
N ALA A 104 10.56 -7.77 4.97
CA ALA A 104 10.17 -7.42 6.32
C ALA A 104 10.54 -5.96 6.62
N ARG A 105 9.76 -5.26 7.47
CA ARG A 105 10.06 -3.86 7.82
C ARG A 105 11.39 -3.68 8.53
N ASN A 106 11.84 -4.70 9.25
CA ASN A 106 13.12 -4.74 9.96
C ASN A 106 14.27 -5.30 9.10
N SER A 107 14.06 -5.51 7.80
CA SER A 107 15.10 -5.94 6.88
C SER A 107 16.26 -4.96 6.85
N THR A 108 17.48 -5.51 6.78
CA THR A 108 18.69 -4.68 6.71
C THR A 108 18.81 -4.01 5.34
N PHE A 109 19.56 -2.91 5.26
CA PHE A 109 19.83 -2.26 3.97
C PHE A 109 20.51 -3.21 2.97
N ARG A 110 21.39 -4.11 3.44
CA ARG A 110 22.02 -5.14 2.60
C ARG A 110 20.99 -6.12 2.01
N GLU A 111 19.95 -6.44 2.77
CA GLU A 111 18.87 -7.29 2.31
C GLU A 111 18.00 -6.59 1.25
N LEU A 112 17.69 -5.30 1.47
CA LEU A 112 17.01 -4.47 0.47
C LEU A 112 17.78 -4.44 -0.85
N LEU A 113 19.10 -4.24 -0.81
CA LEU A 113 19.94 -4.27 -2.02
C LEU A 113 19.89 -5.63 -2.74
N ARG A 114 19.91 -6.74 -1.99
CA ARG A 114 19.76 -8.09 -2.58
C ARG A 114 18.40 -8.26 -3.26
N ALA A 115 17.32 -7.79 -2.62
CA ALA A 115 15.99 -7.85 -3.19
C ALA A 115 15.90 -7.04 -4.49
N ILE A 116 16.42 -5.81 -4.50
CA ILE A 116 16.51 -4.98 -5.71
C ILE A 116 17.27 -5.72 -6.80
N GLN A 117 18.44 -6.29 -6.51
CA GLN A 117 19.25 -7.02 -7.49
C GLN A 117 18.54 -8.25 -8.07
N GLN A 118 17.85 -9.03 -7.25
CA GLN A 118 17.12 -10.22 -7.73
C GLN A 118 15.89 -9.82 -8.55
N VAL A 119 15.12 -8.84 -8.08
CA VAL A 119 13.93 -8.35 -8.79
C VAL A 119 14.31 -7.68 -10.10
N SER A 120 15.41 -6.94 -10.17
CA SER A 120 15.94 -6.41 -11.44
C SER A 120 16.19 -7.49 -12.47
N LYS A 121 16.49 -8.73 -12.05
CA LYS A 121 16.66 -9.93 -12.89
C LYS A 121 15.39 -10.77 -13.06
N ASP A 122 14.22 -10.22 -12.73
CA ASP A 122 12.91 -10.88 -12.81
C ASP A 122 12.73 -12.09 -11.87
N GLN A 123 13.58 -12.18 -10.84
CA GLN A 123 13.48 -13.21 -9.80
C GLN A 123 12.60 -12.74 -8.65
N LEU A 124 11.81 -13.67 -8.10
CA LEU A 124 11.00 -13.43 -6.91
C LEU A 124 11.92 -13.38 -5.68
N TYR A 125 11.79 -12.34 -4.86
CA TYR A 125 12.47 -12.24 -3.57
C TYR A 125 11.46 -12.18 -2.42
N ILE A 126 11.59 -13.07 -1.44
CA ILE A 126 10.85 -12.98 -0.19
C ILE A 126 11.88 -13.04 0.94
N SER A 127 11.89 -12.03 1.81
CA SER A 127 12.82 -12.01 2.94
C SER A 127 12.64 -13.27 3.81
N PRO A 128 13.73 -13.87 4.33
CA PRO A 128 13.65 -15.10 5.12
C PRO A 128 12.68 -15.02 6.31
N ALA A 129 12.57 -13.84 6.94
CA ALA A 129 11.64 -13.59 8.04
C ALA A 129 10.17 -13.84 7.65
N LEU A 130 9.78 -13.51 6.41
CA LEU A 130 8.42 -13.68 5.91
C LEU A 130 8.18 -15.08 5.30
N SER A 131 9.23 -15.69 4.77
CA SER A 131 9.18 -17.04 4.19
C SER A 131 8.80 -18.12 5.22
N GLN A 132 9.16 -17.93 6.50
CA GLN A 132 8.80 -18.88 7.57
C GLN A 132 7.28 -18.97 7.78
N SER A 133 6.57 -17.85 7.69
CA SER A 133 5.12 -17.79 7.82
C SER A 133 4.43 -18.55 6.68
N LEU A 134 4.91 -18.41 5.45
CA LEU A 134 4.40 -19.17 4.31
C LEU A 134 4.61 -20.68 4.46
N VAL A 135 5.80 -21.10 4.90
CA VAL A 135 6.10 -22.53 5.07
C VAL A 135 5.24 -23.13 6.19
N SER A 136 5.07 -22.40 7.29
CA SER A 136 4.21 -22.82 8.40
C SER A 136 2.75 -22.99 7.97
N GLU A 137 2.24 -22.02 7.21
CA GLU A 137 0.87 -22.07 6.66
C GLU A 137 0.70 -23.19 5.62
N TYR A 138 1.70 -23.44 4.79
CA TYR A 138 1.66 -24.56 3.84
C TYR A 138 1.63 -25.93 4.56
N ARG A 139 2.37 -26.06 5.67
CA ARG A 139 2.43 -27.30 6.47
C ARG A 139 1.19 -27.54 7.31
N CYS A 140 0.53 -26.48 7.75
CA CYS A 140 -0.71 -26.54 8.51
C CYS A 140 -1.69 -25.55 7.87
N PRO A 141 -2.36 -25.94 6.77
CA PRO A 141 -3.31 -25.07 6.09
C PRO A 141 -4.36 -24.66 7.12
N PRO A 142 -4.54 -23.35 7.40
CA PRO A 142 -5.63 -22.94 8.27
C PRO A 142 -6.92 -23.40 7.61
N GLY A 143 -7.79 -24.08 8.37
CA GLY A 143 -9.16 -24.30 7.93
C GLY A 143 -9.81 -22.93 7.73
N ASP A 144 -10.12 -22.59 6.47
CA ASP A 144 -10.98 -21.47 6.04
C ASP A 144 -10.91 -20.16 6.85
N ALA A 145 -9.75 -19.79 7.37
CA ALA A 145 -9.56 -18.46 7.98
C ALA A 145 -9.57 -17.42 6.85
N ALA A 146 -10.76 -17.02 6.44
CA ALA A 146 -10.98 -16.12 5.32
C ALA A 146 -10.44 -14.73 5.67
N SER A 147 -9.43 -14.28 4.92
CA SER A 147 -8.85 -12.95 5.08
C SER A 147 -9.71 -11.89 4.40
N ALA A 148 -9.48 -10.63 4.72
CA ALA A 148 -10.10 -9.55 3.94
C ALA A 148 -9.82 -9.63 2.43
N TYR A 149 -8.67 -10.19 2.03
CA TYR A 149 -8.30 -10.33 0.62
C TYR A 149 -9.02 -11.47 -0.10
N THR A 150 -9.53 -12.47 0.62
CA THR A 150 -10.39 -13.52 0.05
C THR A 150 -11.87 -13.15 0.13
N LEU A 151 -12.31 -12.48 1.19
CA LEU A 151 -13.71 -12.12 1.38
C LEU A 151 -14.12 -10.93 0.52
N LEU A 152 -13.35 -9.85 0.52
CA LEU A 152 -13.74 -8.58 -0.09
C LEU A 152 -13.19 -8.44 -1.50
N THR A 153 -13.94 -7.81 -2.39
CA THR A 153 -13.43 -7.38 -3.70
C THR A 153 -12.39 -6.26 -3.55
N SER A 154 -11.56 -6.02 -4.58
CA SER A 154 -10.63 -4.88 -4.60
C SER A 154 -11.29 -3.54 -4.26
N ARG A 155 -12.49 -3.30 -4.80
CA ARG A 155 -13.23 -2.06 -4.56
C ARG A 155 -13.78 -1.99 -3.13
N GLU A 156 -14.28 -3.10 -2.60
CA GLU A 156 -14.74 -3.17 -1.21
C GLU A 156 -13.58 -2.91 -0.23
N ARG A 157 -12.39 -3.47 -0.48
CA ARG A 157 -11.19 -3.21 0.36
C ARG A 157 -10.80 -1.73 0.37
N GLU A 158 -10.82 -1.07 -0.79
CA GLU A 158 -10.56 0.37 -0.88
C GLU A 158 -11.59 1.18 -0.08
N VAL A 159 -12.87 0.83 -0.17
CA VAL A 159 -13.94 1.49 0.62
C VAL A 159 -13.76 1.23 2.12
N VAL A 160 -13.43 0.00 2.53
CA VAL A 160 -13.14 -0.33 3.95
C VAL A 160 -11.98 0.50 4.47
N GLN A 161 -10.89 0.60 3.70
CA GLN A 161 -9.73 1.39 4.08
C GLN A 161 -10.13 2.85 4.29
N LEU A 162 -10.77 3.49 3.31
CA LEU A 162 -11.14 4.90 3.41
C LEU A 162 -12.12 5.19 4.56
N LEU A 163 -13.06 4.27 4.83
CA LEU A 163 -13.96 4.37 6.00
C LEU A 163 -13.16 4.29 7.31
N SER A 164 -12.17 3.39 7.39
CA SER A 164 -11.31 3.25 8.57
C SER A 164 -10.35 4.43 8.78
N GLU A 165 -10.02 5.16 7.72
CA GLU A 165 -9.26 6.42 7.75
C GLU A 165 -10.12 7.64 8.16
N GLY A 166 -11.41 7.41 8.43
CA GLY A 166 -12.34 8.41 8.95
C GLY A 166 -13.09 9.21 7.90
N LEU A 167 -12.99 8.87 6.60
CA LEU A 167 -13.67 9.62 5.54
C LEU A 167 -15.18 9.36 5.57
N SER A 168 -15.95 10.40 5.28
CA SER A 168 -17.40 10.28 5.13
C SER A 168 -17.77 9.64 3.78
N THR A 169 -18.99 9.12 3.66
CA THR A 169 -19.53 8.61 2.39
C THR A 169 -19.43 9.64 1.26
N LYS A 170 -19.58 10.93 1.57
CA LYS A 170 -19.45 12.02 0.59
C LYS A 170 -18.00 12.19 0.13
N ASP A 171 -17.04 12.16 1.05
CA ASP A 171 -15.62 12.31 0.73
C ASP A 171 -15.12 11.13 -0.09
N ILE A 172 -15.54 9.91 0.27
CA ILE A 172 -15.20 8.70 -0.47
C ILE A 172 -15.79 8.76 -1.89
N ALA A 173 -17.04 9.18 -2.03
CA ALA A 173 -17.69 9.32 -3.34
C ALA A 173 -16.94 10.30 -4.25
N ALA A 174 -16.55 11.46 -3.71
CA ALA A 174 -15.75 12.45 -4.41
C ALA A 174 -14.37 11.89 -4.82
N ARG A 175 -13.65 11.28 -3.86
CA ARG A 175 -12.30 10.71 -4.08
C ARG A 175 -12.29 9.59 -5.12
N LEU A 176 -13.34 8.78 -5.13
CA LEU A 176 -13.44 7.62 -5.99
C LEU A 176 -14.23 7.89 -7.29
N HIS A 177 -14.63 9.14 -7.52
CA HIS A 177 -15.40 9.63 -8.68
C HIS A 177 -16.67 8.80 -8.98
N ILE A 178 -17.44 8.47 -7.95
CA ILE A 178 -18.72 7.76 -8.06
C ILE A 178 -19.79 8.41 -7.17
N SER A 179 -21.06 8.00 -7.32
CA SER A 179 -22.15 8.62 -6.58
C SER A 179 -22.12 8.29 -5.08
N VAL A 180 -22.60 9.21 -4.24
CA VAL A 180 -22.79 8.99 -2.80
C VAL A 180 -23.69 7.77 -2.54
N LYS A 181 -24.72 7.60 -3.38
CA LYS A 181 -25.62 6.43 -3.33
C LYS A 181 -24.86 5.12 -3.52
N THR A 182 -23.96 5.07 -4.49
CA THR A 182 -23.12 3.88 -4.76
C THR A 182 -22.22 3.54 -3.57
N ILE A 183 -21.60 4.53 -2.93
CA ILE A 183 -20.80 4.29 -1.71
C ILE A 183 -21.68 3.83 -0.54
N GLY A 184 -22.89 4.39 -0.40
CA GLY A 184 -23.88 3.92 0.58
C GLY A 184 -24.18 2.43 0.43
N THR A 185 -24.47 1.99 -0.80
CA THR A 185 -24.69 0.57 -1.11
C THR A 185 -23.46 -0.30 -0.84
N HIS A 186 -22.26 0.14 -1.23
CA HIS A 186 -21.04 -0.60 -0.88
C HIS A 186 -20.87 -0.75 0.63
N ARG A 187 -21.09 0.32 1.40
CA ARG A 187 -20.98 0.29 2.86
C ARG A 187 -21.97 -0.70 3.47
N GLU A 188 -23.23 -0.69 3.06
CA GLU A 188 -24.24 -1.64 3.54
C GLU A 188 -23.85 -3.09 3.23
N HIS A 189 -23.45 -3.38 1.99
CA HIS A 189 -23.02 -4.71 1.59
C HIS A 189 -21.78 -5.19 2.37
N ILE A 190 -20.78 -4.33 2.55
CA ILE A 190 -19.57 -4.63 3.33
C ILE A 190 -19.92 -4.96 4.77
N MET A 191 -20.75 -4.14 5.42
CA MET A 191 -21.14 -4.33 6.81
C MET A 191 -21.89 -5.65 7.00
N LEU A 192 -22.83 -5.96 6.09
CA LEU A 192 -23.58 -7.21 6.10
C LEU A 192 -22.66 -8.43 5.83
N LYS A 193 -21.79 -8.34 4.83
CA LYS A 193 -20.86 -9.39 4.43
C LYS A 193 -19.84 -9.73 5.52
N LEU A 194 -19.43 -8.75 6.30
CA LEU A 194 -18.49 -8.92 7.42
C LEU A 194 -19.19 -9.13 8.77
N GLY A 195 -20.53 -9.07 8.83
CA GLY A 195 -21.29 -9.15 10.08
C GLY A 195 -21.01 -8.01 11.07
N MET A 196 -20.64 -6.84 10.56
CA MET A 196 -20.26 -5.68 11.37
C MET A 196 -21.46 -4.74 11.57
N GLN A 197 -21.57 -4.17 12.77
CA GLN A 197 -22.68 -3.30 13.15
C GLN A 197 -22.26 -1.83 13.34
N SER A 198 -20.96 -1.55 13.44
CA SER A 198 -20.47 -0.18 13.59
C SER A 198 -19.17 0.08 12.83
N ILE A 199 -18.92 1.36 12.51
CA ILE A 199 -17.66 1.81 11.90
C ILE A 199 -16.46 1.48 12.82
N ALA A 200 -16.64 1.51 14.14
CA ALA A 200 -15.59 1.11 15.08
C ALA A 200 -15.21 -0.37 14.93
N GLN A 201 -16.19 -1.27 14.76
CA GLN A 201 -15.91 -2.68 14.48
C GLN A 201 -15.21 -2.85 13.12
N LEU A 202 -15.68 -2.15 12.08
CA LEU A 202 -15.06 -2.17 10.76
C LEU A 202 -13.62 -1.66 10.77
N THR A 203 -13.34 -0.62 11.55
CA THR A 203 -11.99 -0.04 11.70
C THR A 203 -11.05 -1.03 12.37
N ARG A 204 -11.47 -1.68 13.47
CA ARG A 204 -10.68 -2.74 14.12
C ARG A 204 -10.43 -3.92 13.18
N TYR A 205 -11.43 -4.29 12.38
CA TYR A 205 -11.27 -5.31 11.35
C TYR A 205 -10.22 -4.90 10.31
N ALA A 206 -10.34 -3.70 9.73
CA ALA A 206 -9.40 -3.19 8.73
C ALA A 206 -7.95 -3.19 9.22
N ILE A 207 -7.74 -2.80 10.47
CA ILE A 207 -6.42 -2.80 11.11
C ILE A 207 -5.89 -4.22 11.28
N ARG A 208 -6.69 -5.12 11.85
CA ARG A 208 -6.30 -6.52 12.09
C ARG A 208 -5.95 -7.26 10.79
N GLU A 209 -6.72 -7.02 9.74
CA GLU A 209 -6.53 -7.64 8.42
C GLU A 209 -5.47 -6.93 7.58
N GLY A 210 -4.86 -5.86 8.10
CA GLY A 210 -3.80 -5.12 7.43
C GLY A 210 -4.26 -4.34 6.20
N LEU A 211 -5.51 -3.89 6.18
CA LEU A 211 -6.04 -2.95 5.19
C LEU A 211 -5.76 -1.48 5.53
N SER A 212 -5.51 -1.18 6.81
CA SER A 212 -5.33 0.18 7.31
C SER A 212 -4.34 0.20 8.49
N PRO A 213 -3.48 1.23 8.61
CA PRO A 213 -2.58 1.37 9.75
C PRO A 213 -3.34 1.76 11.03
N LEU A 214 -2.76 1.41 12.19
CA LEU A 214 -3.27 1.80 13.51
C LEU A 214 -3.41 3.32 13.68
N ASP A 215 -2.51 4.10 13.06
CA ASP A 215 -2.45 5.55 13.20
C ASP A 215 -3.24 6.32 12.11
N GLY A 216 -4.00 5.61 11.27
CA GLY A 216 -4.65 6.13 10.05
C GLY A 216 -5.60 7.32 10.25
N GLY A 217 -6.04 7.61 11.48
CA GLY A 217 -6.92 8.73 11.79
C GLY A 217 -6.25 10.12 11.83
N ARG A 218 -4.91 10.22 11.88
CA ARG A 218 -4.22 11.53 11.98
C ARG A 218 -3.78 12.12 10.64
N ALA A 219 -3.54 11.30 9.63
CA ALA A 219 -3.05 11.75 8.32
C ALA A 219 -4.14 12.41 7.45
N SER A 220 -5.40 11.98 7.58
CA SER A 220 -6.54 12.57 6.86
C SER A 220 -6.93 13.95 7.40
N ALA A 221 -6.82 14.17 8.71
CA ALA A 221 -7.11 15.46 9.35
C ALA A 221 -6.20 16.60 8.84
N ARG A 222 -4.92 16.33 8.55
CA ARG A 222 -3.99 17.36 8.04
C ARG A 222 -4.23 17.77 6.59
N ARG A 223 -4.91 16.95 5.75
CA ARG A 223 -5.20 17.34 4.36
C ARG A 223 -6.36 18.35 4.26
N VAL A 224 -7.34 18.29 5.16
CA VAL A 224 -8.46 19.24 5.14
C VAL A 224 -8.01 20.64 5.56
N GLU A 225 -7.00 20.75 6.43
CA GLU A 225 -6.41 22.04 6.84
C GLU A 225 -5.46 22.63 5.78
N ALA A 226 -4.77 21.81 5.00
CA ALA A 226 -3.80 22.28 4.01
C ALA A 226 -4.44 22.90 2.74
N ASP A 227 -5.64 22.47 2.36
CA ASP A 227 -6.39 23.03 1.23
C ASP A 227 -7.15 24.34 1.58
N GLN A 228 -7.10 24.80 2.83
CA GLN A 228 -7.75 26.05 3.27
C GLN A 228 -6.80 27.26 3.32
N TYR A 229 -5.53 27.11 2.94
CA TYR A 229 -4.56 28.21 2.91
C TYR A 229 -4.11 28.50 1.48
N GLU A 230 -5.00 29.06 0.65
CA GLU A 230 -4.58 29.82 -0.51
C GLU A 230 -3.81 31.07 -0.03
N PRO A 231 -2.60 31.35 -0.56
CA PRO A 231 -1.96 32.62 -0.28
C PRO A 231 -2.75 33.69 -1.02
N ALA A 232 -3.42 34.55 -0.26
CA ALA A 232 -4.01 35.78 -0.77
C ALA A 232 -2.93 36.55 -1.54
N SER A 233 -3.05 36.55 -2.86
CA SER A 233 -2.28 37.42 -3.74
C SER A 233 -2.81 38.83 -3.56
N ARG A 234 -2.01 39.73 -2.96
CA ARG A 234 -2.11 41.19 -3.14
C ARG A 234 -0.69 41.73 -3.08
N CYS A 235 -0.09 42.08 -4.22
CA CYS A 235 -0.09 43.44 -4.77
C CYS A 235 0.30 44.51 -3.75
N GLY A 236 1.51 45.04 -3.93
CA GLY A 236 2.13 46.15 -3.22
C GLY A 236 3.54 46.33 -3.75
#